data_AF-A0A7U7G9Z7-F1
#
_entry.id   AF-A0A7U7G9Z7-F1
#
_cell.length_a   1.000
_cell.length_b   1.000
_cell.length_c   1.000
_cell.angle_alpha   90.00
_cell.angle_beta   90.00
_cell.angle_gamma   90.00
#
_symmetry.space_group_name_H-M   'P 1'
#
loop_
_entity.id
_entity.type
_entity.pdbx_description
1 polymer ?
#
loop_
_entity_poly.entity_id
_entity_poly.type
_entity_poly.pdbx_seq_one_letter_code
_entity_poly.pdbx_strand_id
1 'polypeptide(L)'
;MAGNWNGGQQAGVGVFRAGTWYLDYNGNGKWDGCQQDGGQDLCLYGSFGQAGDLPAAGDWNGDGKAKVGVFRNGTWYLDYNGNGKWDGCEVDRCYVGSFGQQGDLPVAGQW
;
A
#
# COMPACT_ATOMS: atom_id res chain seq x y z
N MET A 1 9.62 0.88 1.76
CA MET A 1 8.43 1.65 2.18
C MET A 1 8.23 1.44 3.67
N ALA A 2 7.57 2.36 4.37
CA ALA A 2 7.21 2.20 5.78
C ALA A 2 5.76 2.64 5.98
N GLY A 3 5.08 2.06 6.97
CA GLY A 3 3.68 2.37 7.25
C GLY A 3 3.19 1.71 8.53
N ASN A 4 2.17 2.30 9.16
CA ASN A 4 1.48 1.70 10.29
C ASN A 4 0.45 0.67 9.83
N TRP A 5 0.89 -0.49 9.37
CA TRP A 5 0.05 -1.47 8.66
C TRP A 5 -1.10 -2.03 9.52
N ASN A 6 -0.86 -2.22 10.81
CA ASN A 6 -1.80 -2.87 11.73
C ASN A 6 -2.51 -1.89 12.68
N GLY A 7 -2.17 -0.60 12.64
CA GLY A 7 -2.72 0.42 13.54
C GLY A 7 -2.01 0.52 14.90
N GLY A 8 -0.86 -0.12 15.05
CA GLY A 8 0.00 -0.02 16.22
C GLY A 8 0.67 1.35 16.39
N GLN A 9 1.52 1.47 17.40
CA GLN A 9 2.24 2.71 17.72
C GLN A 9 3.48 2.94 16.85
N GLN A 10 3.89 1.94 16.06
CA GLN A 10 5.13 1.96 15.29
C GLN A 10 4.84 1.65 13.82
N ALA A 11 5.53 2.35 12.92
CA ALA A 11 5.53 1.99 11.51
C ALA A 11 6.37 0.73 11.29
N GLY A 12 5.83 -0.23 10.56
CA GLY A 12 6.55 -1.38 10.04
C GLY A 12 7.19 -1.10 8.69
N VAL A 13 8.06 -2.00 8.24
CA VAL A 13 8.68 -1.93 6.91
C VAL A 13 7.86 -2.67 5.87
N GLY A 14 7.99 -2.26 4.61
CA GLY A 14 7.34 -2.90 3.48
C GLY A 14 8.22 -2.91 2.23
N VAL A 15 8.17 -4.02 1.50
CA VAL A 15 8.86 -4.23 0.23
C VAL A 15 7.81 -4.34 -0.88
N PHE A 16 8.05 -3.64 -1.99
CA PHE A 16 7.32 -3.83 -3.23
C PHE A 16 8.26 -4.46 -4.26
N ARG A 17 7.89 -5.61 -4.80
CA ARG A 17 8.70 -6.35 -5.77
C ARG A 17 7.81 -6.89 -6.88
N ALA A 18 8.08 -6.45 -8.11
CA ALA A 18 7.40 -6.93 -9.31
C ALA A 18 5.85 -6.95 -9.20
N GLY A 19 5.26 -5.90 -8.63
CA GLY A 19 3.81 -5.80 -8.47
C GLY A 19 3.26 -6.37 -7.15
N THR A 20 4.08 -7.01 -6.33
CA THR A 20 3.65 -7.65 -5.07
C THR A 20 4.14 -6.85 -3.86
N TRP A 21 3.25 -6.64 -2.90
CA TRP A 21 3.59 -6.09 -1.59
C TRP A 21 3.94 -7.20 -0.60
N TYR A 22 4.96 -6.96 0.22
CA TYR A 22 5.39 -7.76 1.36
C TYR A 22 5.53 -6.83 2.55
N LEU A 23 4.71 -7.00 3.58
CA LEU A 23 4.62 -6.08 4.71
C LEU A 23 4.98 -6.83 5.99
N ASP A 24 5.89 -6.25 6.78
CA ASP A 24 6.15 -6.65 8.16
C ASP A 24 4.94 -6.28 9.01
N TYR A 25 3.94 -7.17 9.02
CA TYR A 25 2.60 -6.86 9.51
C TYR A 25 2.48 -7.11 11.01
N ASN A 26 3.22 -8.10 11.53
CA ASN A 26 3.34 -8.32 12.97
C ASN A 26 4.32 -7.35 13.64
N GLY A 27 5.13 -6.62 12.87
CA GLY A 27 6.00 -5.54 13.35
C GLY A 27 7.26 -6.02 14.07
N ASN A 28 7.71 -7.25 13.81
CA ASN A 28 8.87 -7.83 14.50
C ASN A 28 10.20 -7.63 13.74
N GLY A 29 10.16 -7.02 12.55
CA GLY A 29 11.34 -6.75 11.72
C GLY A 29 11.98 -7.98 11.10
N LYS A 30 11.30 -9.13 11.09
CA LYS A 30 11.75 -10.39 10.50
C LYS A 30 10.73 -10.85 9.47
N TRP A 31 11.23 -11.43 8.39
CA TRP A 31 10.35 -12.08 7.42
C TRP A 31 9.92 -13.45 7.95
N ASP A 32 8.66 -13.58 8.35
CA ASP A 32 8.07 -14.80 8.91
C ASP A 32 7.25 -15.61 7.87
N GLY A 33 7.04 -15.05 6.68
CA GLY A 33 6.26 -15.68 5.62
C GLY A 33 4.90 -15.02 5.41
N CYS A 34 4.30 -15.31 4.25
CA CYS A 34 3.04 -14.67 3.84
C CYS A 34 1.83 -15.36 4.48
N GLN A 35 1.04 -14.61 5.24
CA GLN A 35 -0.29 -15.01 5.67
C GLN A 35 -1.29 -13.87 5.36
N GLN A 36 -2.34 -14.18 4.60
CA GLN A 36 -3.34 -13.19 4.18
C GLN A 36 -4.16 -12.62 5.36
N ASP A 37 -4.14 -13.31 6.50
CA ASP A 37 -4.95 -13.01 7.67
C ASP A 37 -4.24 -12.06 8.66
N GLY A 38 -3.01 -11.62 8.35
CA GLY A 38 -2.26 -10.65 9.17
C GLY A 38 -1.70 -11.21 10.49
N GLY A 39 -1.65 -12.54 10.67
CA GLY A 39 -1.08 -13.16 11.88
C GLY A 39 0.47 -13.18 11.91
N GLN A 40 1.11 -13.06 10.75
CA GLN A 40 2.55 -13.03 10.56
C GLN A 40 2.89 -11.82 9.69
N ASP A 41 3.41 -12.02 8.48
CA ASP A 41 3.59 -10.96 7.49
C ASP A 41 2.53 -11.05 6.39
N LEU A 42 2.23 -9.91 5.78
CA LEU A 42 1.18 -9.82 4.77
C LEU A 42 1.77 -9.72 3.36
N CYS A 43 1.22 -10.52 2.45
CA CYS A 43 1.53 -10.46 1.02
C CYS A 43 0.29 -10.18 0.18
N LEU A 44 0.36 -9.14 -0.64
CA LEU A 44 -0.73 -8.76 -1.53
C LEU A 44 -0.31 -9.06 -2.98
N TYR A 45 -0.70 -10.25 -3.44
CA TYR A 45 -0.39 -10.74 -4.78
C TYR A 45 -1.39 -10.22 -5.81
N GLY A 46 -0.94 -9.39 -6.75
CA GLY A 46 -1.78 -8.95 -7.88
C GLY A 46 -2.98 -8.07 -7.52
N SER A 47 -3.07 -7.59 -6.28
CA SER A 47 -4.11 -6.65 -5.84
C SER A 47 -3.74 -5.21 -6.23
N PHE A 48 -2.77 -4.62 -5.53
CA PHE A 48 -2.33 -3.23 -5.72
C PHE A 48 -0.94 -3.16 -6.32
N GLY A 49 -0.79 -3.63 -7.56
CA GLY A 49 0.45 -3.42 -8.28
C GLY A 49 0.67 -4.35 -9.46
N GLN A 50 1.44 -3.84 -10.41
CA GLN A 50 2.08 -4.60 -11.46
C GLN A 50 3.55 -4.18 -11.58
N ALA A 51 4.32 -4.90 -12.39
CA ALA A 51 5.70 -4.50 -12.67
C ALA A 51 5.75 -3.09 -13.29
N GLY A 52 6.62 -2.23 -12.74
CA GLY A 52 6.81 -0.84 -13.20
C GLY A 52 6.02 0.20 -12.40
N ASP A 53 5.12 -0.21 -11.53
CA ASP A 53 4.43 0.72 -10.63
C ASP A 53 5.35 1.29 -9.55
N LEU A 54 5.09 2.53 -9.14
CA LEU A 54 5.75 3.15 -8.00
C LEU A 54 4.89 2.95 -6.74
N PRO A 55 5.41 2.26 -5.70
CA PRO A 55 4.65 1.98 -4.50
C PRO A 55 4.43 3.24 -3.64
N ALA A 56 3.26 3.37 -3.05
CA ALA A 56 2.91 4.37 -2.06
C ALA A 56 2.12 3.74 -0.89
N ALA A 57 2.21 4.34 0.30
CA ALA A 57 1.52 3.86 1.49
C ALA A 57 1.13 5.03 2.39
N GLY A 58 -0.05 4.94 2.98
CA GLY A 58 -0.61 6.00 3.80
C GLY A 58 -1.97 5.61 4.35
N ASP A 59 -2.43 6.34 5.36
CA ASP A 59 -3.79 6.17 5.87
C ASP A 59 -4.77 6.95 4.98
N TRP A 60 -5.22 6.30 3.91
CA TRP A 60 -6.01 6.95 2.87
C TRP A 60 -7.42 7.35 3.30
N ASN A 61 -7.98 6.64 4.28
CA ASN A 61 -9.37 6.83 4.73
C ASN A 61 -9.47 7.39 6.16
N GLY A 62 -8.35 7.58 6.87
CA GLY A 62 -8.30 8.19 8.19
C GLY A 62 -8.62 7.25 9.35
N ASP A 63 -8.50 5.94 9.19
CA ASP A 63 -8.81 4.96 10.24
C ASP A 63 -7.62 4.61 11.16
N GLY A 64 -6.48 5.29 10.98
CA GLY A 64 -5.26 5.09 11.74
C GLY A 64 -4.35 3.98 11.21
N LYS A 65 -4.72 3.28 10.13
CA LYS A 65 -3.92 2.22 9.50
C LYS A 65 -3.42 2.65 8.12
N ALA A 66 -2.12 2.50 7.90
CA ALA A 66 -1.56 2.65 6.56
C ALA A 66 -2.04 1.53 5.65
N LYS A 67 -2.45 1.89 4.44
CA LYS A 67 -2.91 0.99 3.40
C LYS A 67 -1.97 1.12 2.20
N VAL A 68 -1.96 0.10 1.35
CA VAL A 68 -1.11 0.09 0.16
C VAL A 68 -1.72 0.94 -0.95
N GLY A 69 -0.91 1.33 -1.91
CA GLY A 69 -1.36 2.00 -3.13
C GLY A 69 -0.24 2.10 -4.13
N VAL A 70 -0.55 2.33 -5.40
CA VAL A 70 0.44 2.49 -6.45
C VAL A 70 0.21 3.76 -7.23
N PHE A 71 1.31 4.36 -7.67
CA PHE A 71 1.33 5.43 -8.65
C PHE A 71 1.82 4.87 -9.98
N ARG A 72 1.01 5.06 -11.02
CA ARG A 72 1.28 4.55 -12.36
C ARG A 72 0.98 5.65 -13.36
N ASN A 73 2.02 6.12 -14.04
CA ASN A 73 1.91 7.09 -15.13
C ASN A 73 1.05 8.32 -14.79
N GLY A 74 1.20 8.91 -13.60
CA GLY A 74 0.39 10.09 -13.20
C GLY A 74 -0.90 9.77 -12.46
N THR A 75 -1.28 8.50 -12.32
CA THR A 75 -2.52 8.08 -11.67
C THR A 75 -2.22 7.34 -10.37
N TRP A 76 -2.94 7.72 -9.31
CA TRP A 76 -2.95 6.98 -8.04
C TRP A 76 -4.02 5.91 -8.04
N TYR A 77 -3.71 4.75 -7.46
CA TYR A 77 -4.61 3.64 -7.17
C TYR A 77 -4.40 3.23 -5.71
N LEU A 78 -5.36 3.50 -4.85
CA LEU A 78 -5.21 3.41 -3.40
C LEU A 78 -6.18 2.37 -2.83
N ASP A 79 -5.68 1.48 -1.98
CA ASP A 79 -6.49 0.55 -1.19
C ASP A 79 -7.26 1.33 -0.14
N TYR A 80 -8.43 1.85 -0.52
CA TYR A 80 -9.13 2.83 0.30
C TYR A 80 -9.92 2.15 1.42
N ASN A 81 -10.44 0.96 1.16
CA ASN A 81 -11.18 0.18 2.15
C ASN A 81 -10.25 -0.65 3.07
N GLY A 82 -8.98 -0.82 2.69
CA GLY A 82 -7.96 -1.48 3.50
C GLY A 82 -8.06 -3.01 3.50
N ASN A 83 -8.73 -3.62 2.53
CA ASN A 83 -8.91 -5.07 2.48
C ASN A 83 -7.80 -5.80 1.70
N GLY A 84 -6.85 -5.06 1.12
CA GLY A 84 -5.73 -5.61 0.35
C GLY A 84 -6.14 -6.24 -0.99
N LYS A 85 -7.32 -5.93 -1.52
CA LYS A 85 -7.85 -6.40 -2.81
C LYS A 85 -8.26 -5.21 -3.67
N TRP A 86 -7.99 -5.29 -4.97
CA TRP A 86 -8.47 -4.28 -5.89
C TRP A 86 -9.94 -4.50 -6.20
N ASP A 87 -10.78 -3.60 -5.69
CA ASP A 87 -12.24 -3.62 -5.85
C ASP A 87 -12.73 -2.55 -6.86
N GLY A 88 -11.79 -1.81 -7.47
CA GLY A 88 -12.10 -0.76 -8.44
C GLY A 88 -12.31 0.61 -7.79
N CYS A 89 -12.19 1.67 -8.59
CA CYS A 89 -12.09 3.07 -8.11
C CYS A 89 -13.31 3.61 -7.33
N GLU A 90 -14.44 2.89 -7.29
CA GLU A 90 -15.62 3.27 -6.51
C GLU A 90 -15.55 2.81 -5.05
N VAL A 91 -14.94 1.65 -4.81
CA VAL A 91 -14.72 1.08 -3.48
C VAL A 91 -13.35 1.48 -2.95
N ASP A 92 -12.35 1.37 -3.84
CA ASP A 92 -11.02 1.92 -3.67
C ASP A 92 -10.98 3.39 -4.09
N ARG A 93 -9.79 3.95 -4.30
CA ARG A 93 -9.67 5.31 -4.81
C ARG A 93 -8.69 5.42 -5.96
N CYS A 94 -9.14 6.07 -7.02
CA CYS A 94 -8.29 6.52 -8.11
C CYS A 94 -8.23 8.04 -8.16
N TYR A 95 -7.03 8.60 -8.26
CA TYR A 95 -6.85 10.02 -8.59
C TYR A 95 -6.21 10.13 -9.97
N VAL A 96 -7.04 10.47 -10.96
CA VAL A 96 -6.65 10.55 -12.38
C VAL A 96 -6.49 12.02 -12.77
N GLY A 97 -5.29 12.41 -13.19
CA GLY A 97 -5.03 13.74 -13.74
C GLY A 97 -5.15 14.92 -12.75
N SER A 98 -5.28 14.67 -11.45
CA SER A 98 -5.41 15.71 -10.43
C SER A 98 -4.12 15.96 -9.65
N PHE A 99 -3.39 14.90 -9.28
CA PHE A 99 -2.19 14.97 -8.45
C PHE A 99 -1.09 14.06 -9.00
N GLY A 100 -0.44 14.50 -10.07
CA GLY A 100 0.74 13.85 -10.63
C GLY A 100 0.68 13.67 -12.14
N GLN A 101 1.85 13.44 -12.71
CA GLN A 101 2.07 13.16 -14.13
C GLN A 101 3.12 12.05 -14.31
N GLN A 102 3.28 11.58 -15.54
CA GLN A 102 4.28 10.55 -15.85
C GLN A 102 5.69 11.06 -15.51
N GLY A 103 6.46 10.24 -14.79
CA GLY A 103 7.82 10.56 -14.38
C GLY A 103 7.93 11.14 -12.96
N ASP A 104 6.81 11.53 -12.35
CA ASP A 104 6.81 11.96 -10.96
C ASP A 104 7.09 10.78 -10.02
N LEU A 105 7.71 11.10 -8.87
CA LEU A 105 7.87 10.16 -7.76
C LEU A 105 6.77 10.43 -6.73
N PRO A 106 5.94 9.43 -6.39
CA PRO A 106 4.88 9.60 -5.41
C PRO A 106 5.48 9.81 -4.01
N VAL A 107 4.92 10.75 -3.26
CA VAL A 107 5.20 10.93 -1.84
C VAL A 107 3.87 10.87 -1.10
N ALA A 108 3.85 10.13 0.00
CA ALA A 108 2.67 9.91 0.83
C ALA A 108 3.06 10.03 2.31
N GLY A 109 2.10 10.47 3.12
CA GLY A 109 2.33 10.79 4.52
C GLY A 109 1.13 11.50 5.12
N GLN A 110 1.23 11.73 6.43
CA GLN A 110 0.28 12.53 7.17
C GLN A 110 0.92 13.91 7.39
N TRP A 111 0.30 14.96 6.85
CA TRP A 111 0.79 16.34 6.90
C TRP A 111 -0.35 17.30 7.25
#